data_AF-A0A1F6EXD1-F1
#
_entry.id   AF-A0A1F6EXD1-F1
#
_cell.length_a   1.000
_cell.length_b   1.000
_cell.length_c   1.000
_cell.angle_alpha   90.00
_cell.angle_beta   90.00
_cell.angle_gamma   90.00
#
_symmetry.space_group_name_H-M   'P 1'
#
loop_
_entity.id
_entity.type
_entity.pdbx_description
1 polymer ?
#
loop_
_entity_poly.entity_id
_entity_poly.type
_entity_poly.pdbx_seq_one_letter_code
_entity_poly.pdbx_strand_id
1 'polypeptide(L)'
;MSEDLKKFEELFKVLTTGTRDEIKEAKRRIEKIGREDRPLFRRADEFVFKIIADFDCIPDAEHKAAVISGMSLFYLALADGYFDELKKFIVKNLQYPDGRVREAARKTGEWLFISLSSRAEPFVYPEDTPLTEEQKSEQIIARKQYIDFVAEIESLIDQCDDTDEDAEYIDDMKPSVHKSLQLFWDRLTESPSYRRAVEQSRSIPLEIFMKRKEIEGELENKLKEAGSDFDLEYIKQIIYEEDGTDSLTDIIMLFDTGQGADELQDVLEIVNDAWNYFPHKILDGLSPAERLLEYGR
;
A
#
# COMPACT_ATOMS: atom_id res chain seq x y z
N MET A 1 -30.42 11.62 -15.03
CA MET A 1 -30.09 10.53 -14.09
C MET A 1 -30.88 9.28 -14.47
N SER A 2 -30.20 8.17 -14.77
CA SER A 2 -30.85 6.91 -15.14
C SER A 2 -31.67 6.35 -13.98
N GLU A 3 -32.63 5.47 -14.29
CA GLU A 3 -33.43 4.77 -13.27
C GLU A 3 -32.55 3.97 -12.30
N ASP A 4 -31.40 3.47 -12.77
CA ASP A 4 -30.47 2.71 -11.94
C ASP A 4 -29.71 3.59 -10.94
N LEU A 5 -29.36 4.84 -11.30
CA LEU A 5 -28.72 5.77 -10.35
C LEU A 5 -29.69 6.21 -9.24
N LYS A 6 -31.00 6.29 -9.53
CA LYS A 6 -32.02 6.54 -8.51
C LYS A 6 -32.06 5.43 -7.45
N LYS A 7 -31.82 4.18 -7.85
CA LYS A 7 -31.74 3.05 -6.88
C LYS A 7 -30.60 3.27 -5.88
N PHE A 8 -29.46 3.80 -6.33
CA PHE A 8 -28.39 4.12 -5.39
C PHE A 8 -28.75 5.29 -4.46
N GLU A 9 -29.42 6.33 -4.96
CA GLU A 9 -29.92 7.41 -4.10
C GLU A 9 -30.84 6.90 -2.99
N GLU A 10 -31.77 6.00 -3.32
CA GLU A 10 -32.67 5.38 -2.34
C GLU A 10 -31.89 4.55 -1.31
N LEU A 11 -30.92 3.75 -1.74
CA LEU A 11 -30.10 2.93 -0.86
C LEU A 11 -29.22 3.79 0.06
N PHE A 12 -28.57 4.83 -0.47
CA PHE A 12 -27.74 5.73 0.35
C PHE A 12 -28.57 6.58 1.30
N LYS A 13 -29.80 6.95 0.94
CA LYS A 13 -30.74 7.56 1.88
C LYS A 13 -30.98 6.64 3.08
N VAL A 14 -31.17 5.34 2.85
CA VAL A 14 -31.26 4.34 3.94
C VAL A 14 -29.97 4.28 4.74
N LEU A 15 -28.79 4.38 4.12
CA LEU A 15 -27.51 4.44 4.86
C LEU A 15 -27.37 5.70 5.74
N THR A 16 -28.07 6.79 5.41
CA THR A 16 -27.99 8.06 6.15
C THR A 16 -28.98 8.19 7.31
N THR A 17 -30.08 7.41 7.31
CA THR A 17 -31.16 7.57 8.32
C THR A 17 -31.83 6.27 8.76
N GLY A 18 -31.48 5.13 8.17
CA GLY A 18 -32.14 3.85 8.41
C GLY A 18 -31.71 3.19 9.72
N THR A 19 -32.50 2.24 10.18
CA THR A 19 -32.13 1.37 11.30
C THR A 19 -30.96 0.46 10.93
N ARG A 20 -30.30 -0.13 11.93
CA ARG A 20 -29.17 -1.06 11.73
C ARG A 20 -29.48 -2.21 10.76
N ASP A 21 -30.69 -2.76 10.82
CA ASP A 21 -31.11 -3.84 9.92
C ASP A 21 -31.37 -3.34 8.49
N GLU A 22 -31.97 -2.16 8.35
CA GLU A 22 -32.18 -1.52 7.04
C GLU A 22 -30.84 -1.14 6.39
N ILE A 23 -29.88 -0.62 7.16
CA ILE A 23 -28.51 -0.34 6.70
C ILE A 23 -27.84 -1.62 6.20
N LYS A 24 -27.95 -2.73 6.96
CA LYS A 24 -27.36 -4.01 6.59
C LYS A 24 -27.96 -4.54 5.28
N GLU A 25 -29.28 -4.43 5.12
CA GLU A 25 -29.97 -4.82 3.90
C GLU A 25 -29.61 -3.92 2.71
N ALA A 26 -29.51 -2.60 2.93
CA ALA A 26 -29.10 -1.65 1.90
C ALA A 26 -27.70 -1.98 1.36
N LYS A 27 -26.73 -2.27 2.25
CA LYS A 27 -25.38 -2.70 1.86
C LYS A 27 -25.38 -3.97 1.02
N ARG A 28 -26.15 -5.00 1.42
CA ARG A 28 -26.28 -6.25 0.65
C ARG A 28 -26.84 -6.01 -0.74
N ARG A 29 -27.79 -5.07 -0.88
CA ARG A 29 -28.35 -4.68 -2.18
C ARG A 29 -27.33 -3.96 -3.05
N ILE A 30 -26.55 -3.04 -2.49
CA ILE A 30 -25.43 -2.40 -3.21
C ILE A 30 -24.44 -3.45 -3.72
N GLU A 31 -24.04 -4.40 -2.87
CA GLU A 31 -23.16 -5.51 -3.26
C GLU A 31 -23.76 -6.40 -4.34
N LYS A 32 -25.06 -6.69 -4.24
CA LYS A 32 -25.78 -7.47 -5.26
C LYS A 32 -25.73 -6.75 -6.62
N ILE A 33 -26.05 -5.45 -6.66
CA ILE A 33 -25.97 -4.64 -7.88
C ILE A 33 -24.54 -4.66 -8.43
N GLY A 34 -23.51 -4.53 -7.59
CA GLY A 34 -22.11 -4.56 -8.05
C GLY A 34 -21.67 -5.90 -8.64
N ARG A 35 -22.30 -7.02 -8.24
CA ARG A 35 -22.07 -8.33 -8.87
C ARG A 35 -22.79 -8.48 -10.20
N GLU A 36 -23.99 -7.91 -10.31
CA GLU A 36 -24.86 -8.05 -11.48
C GLU A 36 -24.54 -7.03 -12.60
N ASP A 37 -24.11 -5.81 -12.23
CA ASP A 37 -23.85 -4.71 -13.16
C ASP A 37 -22.65 -3.85 -12.71
N ARG A 38 -21.43 -4.37 -12.94
CA ARG A 38 -20.19 -3.61 -12.69
C ARG A 38 -20.08 -2.32 -13.52
N PRO A 39 -20.45 -2.28 -14.81
CA PRO A 39 -20.38 -1.05 -15.61
C PRO A 39 -21.21 0.11 -15.06
N LEU A 40 -22.28 -0.17 -14.31
CA LEU A 40 -23.05 0.88 -13.64
C LEU A 40 -22.21 1.67 -12.62
N PHE A 41 -21.38 1.02 -11.82
CA PHE A 41 -20.54 1.70 -10.81
C PHE A 41 -19.51 2.64 -11.43
N ARG A 42 -18.97 2.29 -12.61
CA ARG A 42 -18.02 3.14 -13.36
C ARG A 42 -18.63 4.43 -13.90
N ARG A 43 -19.96 4.52 -13.95
CA ARG A 43 -20.72 5.69 -14.45
C ARG A 43 -21.45 6.42 -13.32
N ALA A 44 -21.11 6.11 -12.07
CA ALA A 44 -21.76 6.66 -10.88
C ALA A 44 -20.89 7.73 -10.19
N ASP A 45 -19.90 8.28 -10.88
CA ASP A 45 -18.98 9.30 -10.37
C ASP A 45 -19.72 10.55 -9.88
N GLU A 46 -20.63 11.11 -10.69
CA GLU A 46 -21.45 12.27 -10.29
C GLU A 46 -22.24 12.00 -8.99
N PHE A 47 -22.79 10.79 -8.87
CA PHE A 47 -23.53 10.37 -7.69
C PHE A 47 -22.63 10.23 -6.46
N VAL A 48 -21.46 9.60 -6.62
CA VAL A 48 -20.48 9.40 -5.55
C VAL A 48 -19.95 10.75 -5.04
N PHE A 49 -19.66 11.70 -5.92
CA PHE A 49 -19.19 13.02 -5.50
C PHE A 49 -20.27 13.86 -4.83
N LYS A 50 -21.53 13.68 -5.22
CA LYS A 50 -22.65 14.27 -4.46
C LYS A 50 -22.69 13.72 -3.03
N ILE A 51 -22.54 12.40 -2.83
CA ILE A 51 -22.47 11.82 -1.49
C ILE A 51 -21.29 12.39 -0.69
N ILE A 52 -20.11 12.49 -1.31
CA ILE A 52 -18.91 13.05 -0.66
C ILE A 52 -19.14 14.51 -0.23
N ALA A 53 -19.75 15.33 -1.09
CA ALA A 53 -20.05 16.72 -0.78
C ALA A 53 -21.06 16.85 0.38
N ASP A 54 -22.08 15.99 0.42
CA ASP A 54 -23.12 16.01 1.45
C ASP A 54 -22.73 15.26 2.74
N PHE A 55 -21.56 14.60 2.77
CA PHE A 55 -21.18 13.69 3.85
C PHE A 55 -21.14 14.34 5.23
N ASP A 56 -20.69 15.59 5.30
CA ASP A 56 -20.60 16.33 6.56
C ASP A 56 -21.98 16.61 7.17
N CYS A 57 -23.04 16.66 6.35
CA CYS A 57 -24.43 16.87 6.78
C CYS A 57 -25.06 15.65 7.47
N ILE A 58 -24.43 14.47 7.41
CA ILE A 58 -24.92 13.27 8.11
C ILE A 58 -24.70 13.47 9.62
N PRO A 59 -25.74 13.34 10.46
CA PRO A 59 -25.71 13.85 11.83
C PRO A 59 -24.86 13.02 12.79
N ASP A 60 -24.83 11.69 12.63
CA ASP A 60 -24.15 10.81 13.58
C ASP A 60 -23.11 9.89 12.91
N ALA A 61 -22.20 9.41 13.75
CA ALA A 61 -21.07 8.60 13.34
C ALA A 61 -21.45 7.20 12.83
N GLU A 62 -22.59 6.64 13.28
CA GLU A 62 -23.04 5.32 12.81
C GLU A 62 -23.43 5.38 11.33
N HIS A 63 -24.23 6.39 10.95
CA HIS A 63 -24.63 6.58 9.56
C HIS A 63 -23.47 7.07 8.69
N LYS A 64 -22.57 7.93 9.21
CA LYS A 64 -21.32 8.28 8.49
C LYS A 64 -20.50 7.02 8.17
N ALA A 65 -20.27 6.16 9.15
CA ALA A 65 -19.56 4.89 8.93
C ALA A 65 -20.32 3.97 7.95
N ALA A 66 -21.65 3.94 8.02
CA ALA A 66 -22.49 3.17 7.10
C ALA A 66 -22.35 3.65 5.65
N VAL A 67 -22.32 4.96 5.42
CA VAL A 67 -22.11 5.57 4.10
C VAL A 67 -20.73 5.25 3.56
N ILE A 68 -19.65 5.48 4.31
CA ILE A 68 -18.28 5.17 3.86
C ILE A 68 -18.17 3.70 3.44
N SER A 69 -18.61 2.79 4.31
CA SER A 69 -18.55 1.36 4.01
C SER A 69 -19.42 0.95 2.81
N GLY A 70 -20.57 1.62 2.60
CA GLY A 70 -21.40 1.45 1.41
C GLY A 70 -20.74 1.90 0.11
N MET A 71 -19.69 2.73 0.18
CA MET A 71 -18.95 3.21 -0.99
C MET A 71 -17.87 2.25 -1.49
N SER A 72 -17.62 1.12 -0.81
CA SER A 72 -16.49 0.21 -1.08
C SER A 72 -16.38 -0.23 -2.55
N LEU A 73 -17.48 -0.64 -3.17
CA LEU A 73 -17.47 -1.05 -4.59
C LEU A 73 -17.33 0.11 -5.57
N PHE A 74 -17.71 1.32 -5.16
CA PHE A 74 -17.48 2.53 -5.96
C PHE A 74 -16.00 2.90 -5.97
N TYR A 75 -15.32 2.76 -4.83
CA TYR A 75 -13.86 2.93 -4.77
C TYR A 75 -13.16 1.97 -5.71
N LEU A 76 -13.50 0.68 -5.68
CA LEU A 76 -12.96 -0.30 -6.62
C LEU A 76 -13.20 0.09 -8.09
N ALA A 77 -14.35 0.69 -8.41
CA ALA A 77 -14.72 1.02 -9.79
C ALA A 77 -14.17 2.36 -10.29
N LEU A 78 -13.90 3.32 -9.38
CA LEU A 78 -13.61 4.72 -9.72
C LEU A 78 -12.19 5.16 -9.34
N ALA A 79 -11.48 4.40 -8.48
CA ALA A 79 -10.16 4.80 -7.97
C ALA A 79 -9.14 5.12 -9.07
N ASP A 80 -9.18 4.41 -10.20
CA ASP A 80 -8.23 4.64 -11.29
C ASP A 80 -8.40 6.03 -11.93
N GLY A 81 -9.64 6.50 -12.09
CA GLY A 81 -9.94 7.79 -12.74
C GLY A 81 -10.05 8.97 -11.77
N TYR A 82 -10.30 8.70 -10.48
CA TYR A 82 -10.63 9.71 -9.48
C TYR A 82 -9.86 9.50 -8.17
N PHE A 83 -8.61 9.06 -8.30
CA PHE A 83 -7.78 8.68 -7.16
C PHE A 83 -7.68 9.80 -6.12
N ASP A 84 -7.38 11.03 -6.54
CA ASP A 84 -7.09 12.14 -5.63
C ASP A 84 -8.32 12.62 -4.85
N GLU A 85 -9.50 12.66 -5.48
CA GLU A 85 -10.75 13.02 -4.82
C GLU A 85 -11.13 11.99 -3.76
N LEU A 86 -11.02 10.71 -4.12
CA LEU A 86 -11.33 9.60 -3.21
C LEU A 86 -10.29 9.52 -2.08
N LYS A 87 -9.00 9.73 -2.38
CA LYS A 87 -7.93 9.84 -1.39
C LYS A 87 -8.22 10.93 -0.36
N LYS A 88 -8.53 12.15 -0.81
CA LYS A 88 -8.86 13.28 0.09
C LYS A 88 -10.00 12.94 1.05
N PHE A 89 -11.02 12.25 0.55
CA PHE A 89 -12.14 11.82 1.39
C PHE A 89 -11.71 10.78 2.44
N ILE A 90 -10.91 9.78 2.07
CA ILE A 90 -10.42 8.77 3.03
C ILE A 90 -9.49 9.40 4.07
N VAL A 91 -8.50 10.19 3.63
CA VAL A 91 -7.53 10.86 4.52
C VAL A 91 -8.23 11.74 5.57
N LYS A 92 -9.23 12.51 5.14
CA LYS A 92 -10.08 13.30 6.05
C LYS A 92 -10.77 12.41 7.10
N ASN A 93 -11.32 11.28 6.68
CA ASN A 93 -12.13 10.42 7.56
C ASN A 93 -11.29 9.46 8.44
N LEU A 94 -10.03 9.22 8.10
CA LEU A 94 -9.07 8.54 8.98
C LEU A 94 -8.76 9.37 10.24
N GLN A 95 -8.91 10.69 10.16
CA GLN A 95 -8.71 11.63 11.27
C GLN A 95 -10.01 11.94 12.03
N TYR A 96 -11.13 11.29 11.67
CA TYR A 96 -12.42 11.60 12.28
C TYR A 96 -12.44 11.25 13.78
N PRO A 97 -13.10 12.01 14.69
CA PRO A 97 -13.07 11.75 16.14
C PRO A 97 -13.69 10.42 16.59
N ASP A 98 -14.72 9.93 15.89
CA ASP A 98 -15.36 8.64 16.18
C ASP A 98 -14.65 7.47 15.48
N GLY A 99 -14.23 6.48 16.25
CA GLY A 99 -13.47 5.33 15.71
C GLY A 99 -14.25 4.41 14.79
N ARG A 100 -15.60 4.46 14.76
CA ARG A 100 -16.40 3.72 13.77
C ARG A 100 -16.21 4.30 12.37
N VAL A 101 -16.11 5.62 12.26
CA VAL A 101 -15.89 6.32 10.99
C VAL A 101 -14.47 6.04 10.50
N ARG A 102 -13.47 6.13 11.39
CA ARG A 102 -12.07 5.79 11.05
C ARG A 102 -11.93 4.35 10.55
N GLU A 103 -12.51 3.38 11.25
CA GLU A 103 -12.45 1.97 10.86
C GLU A 103 -13.15 1.71 9.51
N ALA A 104 -14.26 2.40 9.23
CA ALA A 104 -14.91 2.34 7.92
C ALA A 104 -14.03 2.97 6.84
N ALA A 105 -13.40 4.12 7.11
CA ALA A 105 -12.49 4.79 6.19
C ALA A 105 -11.27 3.94 5.86
N ARG A 106 -10.65 3.32 6.88
CA ARG A 106 -9.51 2.41 6.70
C ARG A 106 -9.86 1.25 5.77
N LYS A 107 -10.96 0.54 6.04
CA LYS A 107 -11.41 -0.59 5.22
C LYS A 107 -11.78 -0.20 3.79
N THR A 108 -12.48 0.92 3.61
CA THR A 108 -12.85 1.39 2.27
C THR A 108 -11.63 1.93 1.52
N GLY A 109 -10.67 2.54 2.23
CA GLY A 109 -9.40 3.02 1.68
C GLY A 109 -8.50 1.91 1.14
N GLU A 110 -8.65 0.65 1.58
CA GLU A 110 -7.92 -0.49 1.01
C GLU A 110 -8.13 -0.64 -0.51
N TRP A 111 -9.25 -0.17 -1.05
CA TRP A 111 -9.48 -0.17 -2.49
C TRP A 111 -8.61 0.83 -3.26
N LEU A 112 -8.21 1.95 -2.62
CA LEU A 112 -7.23 2.88 -3.20
C LEU A 112 -5.86 2.21 -3.31
N PHE A 113 -5.47 1.49 -2.27
CA PHE A 113 -4.26 0.66 -2.24
C PHE A 113 -4.25 -0.39 -3.36
N ILE A 114 -5.36 -1.12 -3.54
CA ILE A 114 -5.50 -2.14 -4.59
C ILE A 114 -5.38 -1.50 -5.98
N SER A 115 -6.06 -0.36 -6.21
CA SER A 115 -5.94 0.39 -7.46
C SER A 115 -4.49 0.80 -7.72
N LEU A 116 -3.83 1.45 -6.76
CA LEU A 116 -2.43 1.87 -6.91
C LEU A 116 -1.50 0.70 -7.20
N SER A 117 -1.62 -0.41 -6.47
CA SER A 117 -0.76 -1.58 -6.67
C SER A 117 -0.95 -2.16 -8.07
N SER A 118 -2.21 -2.29 -8.52
CA SER A 118 -2.51 -2.82 -9.86
C SER A 118 -2.06 -1.92 -11.01
N ARG A 119 -1.98 -0.60 -10.79
CA ARG A 119 -1.51 0.36 -11.80
C ARG A 119 0.01 0.54 -11.77
N ALA A 120 0.62 0.53 -10.59
CA ALA A 120 2.07 0.55 -10.41
C ALA A 120 2.72 -0.74 -10.92
N GLU A 121 2.01 -1.86 -10.81
CA GLU A 121 2.47 -3.19 -11.24
C GLU A 121 1.35 -3.93 -11.96
N PRO A 122 1.08 -3.54 -13.21
CA PRO A 122 0.03 -4.16 -13.99
C PRO A 122 0.33 -5.62 -14.24
N PHE A 123 -0.64 -6.47 -13.91
CA PHE A 123 -0.59 -7.88 -14.23
C PHE A 123 -0.60 -8.06 -15.76
N VAL A 124 0.46 -8.68 -16.28
CA VAL A 124 0.58 -9.05 -17.69
C VAL A 124 0.82 -10.55 -17.80
N TYR A 125 0.13 -11.17 -18.75
CA TYR A 125 0.28 -12.59 -19.05
C TYR A 125 0.37 -12.79 -20.57
N PRO A 126 1.39 -13.51 -21.07
CA PRO A 126 2.56 -14.06 -20.35
C PRO A 126 3.41 -12.99 -19.64
N GLU A 127 4.16 -13.36 -18.59
CA GLU A 127 4.95 -12.43 -17.75
C GLU A 127 5.95 -11.59 -18.57
N ASP A 128 6.48 -12.14 -19.66
CA ASP A 128 7.41 -11.44 -20.56
C ASP A 128 6.72 -10.46 -21.52
N THR A 129 5.40 -10.30 -21.45
CA THR A 129 4.67 -9.40 -22.35
C THR A 129 5.04 -7.96 -22.03
N PRO A 130 5.61 -7.21 -23.00
CA PRO A 130 5.96 -5.82 -22.77
C PRO A 130 4.72 -4.97 -22.47
N LEU A 131 4.83 -4.07 -21.50
CA LEU A 131 3.78 -3.09 -21.23
C LEU A 131 3.54 -2.19 -22.45
N THR A 132 2.28 -1.85 -22.69
CA THR A 132 1.91 -0.81 -23.66
C THR A 132 2.41 0.56 -23.18
N GLU A 133 2.53 1.52 -24.11
CA GLU A 133 2.93 2.89 -23.73
C GLU A 133 1.94 3.55 -22.76
N GLU A 134 0.64 3.26 -22.90
CA GLU A 134 -0.39 3.70 -21.96
C GLU A 134 -0.16 3.11 -20.57
N GLN A 135 0.08 1.80 -20.48
CA GLN A 135 0.39 1.13 -19.21
C GLN A 135 1.67 1.66 -18.57
N LYS A 136 2.72 1.96 -19.35
CA LYS A 136 3.95 2.57 -18.83
C LYS A 136 3.69 3.97 -18.28
N SER A 137 2.92 4.80 -18.98
CA SER A 137 2.57 6.14 -18.49
C SER A 137 1.75 6.07 -17.20
N GLU A 138 0.77 5.16 -17.14
CA GLU A 138 -0.07 4.97 -15.97
C GLU A 138 0.74 4.43 -14.78
N GLN A 139 1.68 3.52 -15.04
CA GLN A 139 2.59 3.00 -14.04
C GLN A 139 3.44 4.11 -13.40
N ILE A 140 3.97 5.05 -14.19
CA ILE A 140 4.75 6.18 -13.67
C ILE A 140 3.87 7.07 -12.77
N ILE A 141 2.65 7.38 -13.22
CA ILE A 141 1.69 8.19 -12.47
C ILE A 141 1.31 7.49 -11.17
N ALA A 142 0.93 6.21 -11.23
CA ALA A 142 0.50 5.43 -10.09
C ALA A 142 1.61 5.27 -9.04
N ARG A 143 2.86 5.02 -9.46
CA ARG A 143 4.01 4.96 -8.54
C ARG A 143 4.19 6.28 -7.79
N LYS A 144 4.13 7.41 -8.51
CA LYS A 144 4.21 8.73 -7.88
C LYS A 144 3.06 8.96 -6.91
N GLN A 145 1.82 8.68 -7.32
CA GLN A 145 0.64 8.79 -6.46
C GLN A 145 0.76 7.95 -5.20
N TYR A 146 1.33 6.74 -5.32
CA TYR A 146 1.52 5.83 -4.20
C TYR A 146 2.52 6.40 -3.19
N ILE A 147 3.69 6.84 -3.66
CA ILE A 147 4.72 7.44 -2.80
C ILE A 147 4.19 8.70 -2.10
N ASP A 148 3.56 9.60 -2.87
CA ASP A 148 2.99 10.83 -2.33
C ASP A 148 1.88 10.53 -1.30
N PHE A 149 1.10 9.47 -1.51
CA PHE A 149 0.04 9.07 -0.57
C PHE A 149 0.62 8.52 0.75
N VAL A 150 1.64 7.67 0.69
CA VAL A 150 2.29 7.14 1.90
C VAL A 150 2.94 8.27 2.70
N ALA A 151 3.66 9.18 2.03
CA ALA A 151 4.28 10.34 2.68
C ALA A 151 3.25 11.28 3.34
N GLU A 152 2.07 11.44 2.73
CA GLU A 152 0.97 12.21 3.33
C GLU A 152 0.45 11.53 4.62
N ILE A 153 0.28 10.21 4.62
CA ILE A 153 -0.15 9.48 5.83
C ILE A 153 0.93 9.53 6.92
N GLU A 154 2.19 9.34 6.58
CA GLU A 154 3.33 9.44 7.50
C GLU A 154 3.40 10.82 8.15
N SER A 155 3.29 11.89 7.37
CA SER A 155 3.25 13.25 7.90
C SER A 155 2.08 13.50 8.86
N LEU A 156 0.93 12.84 8.65
CA LEU A 156 -0.20 12.91 9.57
C LEU A 156 0.04 12.13 10.86
N ILE A 157 0.79 11.01 10.80
CA ILE A 157 1.20 10.25 11.99
C ILE A 157 2.13 11.12 12.85
N ASP A 158 3.11 11.79 12.24
CA ASP A 158 4.05 12.68 12.94
C ASP A 158 3.36 13.89 13.61
N GLN A 159 2.26 14.37 13.02
CA GLN A 159 1.47 15.47 13.58
C GLN A 159 0.57 15.04 14.74
N CYS A 160 0.33 13.74 14.92
CA CYS A 160 -0.44 13.23 16.04
C CYS A 160 0.48 13.10 17.26
N ASP A 161 0.51 14.13 18.11
CA ASP A 161 1.14 14.09 19.44
C ASP A 161 0.47 12.99 20.31
N ASP A 162 1.10 11.82 20.45
CA ASP A 162 0.74 10.86 21.50
C ASP A 162 1.33 11.36 22.83
N THR A 163 0.50 12.07 23.60
CA THR A 163 0.86 12.65 24.91
C THR A 163 0.57 11.75 26.11
N ASP A 164 0.22 10.47 25.90
CA ASP A 164 -0.01 9.52 27.00
C ASP A 164 0.62 8.16 26.68
N GLU A 165 1.92 8.03 26.93
CA GLU A 165 2.64 6.75 26.98
C GLU A 165 2.09 5.81 28.09
N ASP A 166 1.25 6.33 29.00
CA ASP A 166 0.68 5.62 30.16
C ASP A 166 -0.78 5.15 29.99
N ALA A 167 -1.37 5.27 28.79
CA ALA A 167 -2.78 4.88 28.58
C ALA A 167 -2.96 3.34 28.50
N GLU A 168 -3.67 2.76 29.48
CA GLU A 168 -4.12 1.36 29.44
C GLU A 168 -5.06 1.12 28.24
N TYR A 169 -4.69 0.16 27.40
CA TYR A 169 -5.50 -0.27 26.27
C TYR A 169 -6.78 -0.97 26.76
N ILE A 170 -7.94 -0.43 26.40
CA ILE A 170 -9.24 -1.06 26.65
C ILE A 170 -9.66 -1.76 25.34
N ASP A 171 -9.73 -3.09 25.35
CA ASP A 171 -10.04 -3.95 24.19
C ASP A 171 -11.34 -3.56 23.44
N ASP A 172 -12.30 -2.96 24.14
CA ASP A 172 -13.58 -2.52 23.57
C ASP A 172 -13.51 -1.17 22.82
N MET A 173 -12.40 -0.43 22.94
CA MET A 173 -12.23 0.86 22.28
C MET A 173 -11.75 0.72 20.84
N LYS A 174 -12.36 1.50 19.93
CA LYS A 174 -11.86 1.60 18.55
C LYS A 174 -10.50 2.33 18.54
N PRO A 175 -9.59 1.98 17.61
CA PRO A 175 -8.24 2.55 17.56
C PRO A 175 -8.27 4.08 17.56
N SER A 176 -7.30 4.72 18.23
CA SER A 176 -7.10 6.19 18.20
C SER A 176 -6.88 6.70 16.77
N VAL A 177 -6.83 8.03 16.59
CA VAL A 177 -6.47 8.61 15.28
C VAL A 177 -5.07 8.14 14.87
N HIS A 178 -4.09 8.32 15.76
CA HIS A 178 -2.70 7.87 15.56
C HIS A 178 -2.66 6.39 15.17
N LYS A 179 -3.30 5.50 15.95
CA LYS A 179 -3.28 4.07 15.66
C LYS A 179 -4.00 3.70 14.36
N SER A 180 -5.07 4.40 14.00
CA SER A 180 -5.79 4.17 12.74
C SER A 180 -4.94 4.55 11.52
N LEU A 181 -4.17 5.64 11.62
CA LEU A 181 -3.21 6.07 10.60
C LEU A 181 -2.06 5.08 10.49
N GLN A 182 -1.46 4.64 11.60
CA GLN A 182 -0.41 3.60 11.61
C GLN A 182 -0.88 2.31 10.92
N LEU A 183 -2.03 1.77 11.33
CA LEU A 183 -2.57 0.54 10.72
C LEU A 183 -2.86 0.69 9.21
N PHE A 184 -3.19 1.91 8.77
CA PHE A 184 -3.41 2.18 7.36
C PHE A 184 -2.08 2.35 6.60
N TRP A 185 -1.10 3.02 7.21
CA TRP A 185 0.26 3.17 6.71
C TRP A 185 0.95 1.81 6.56
N ASP A 186 0.94 0.97 7.60
CA ASP A 186 1.51 -0.39 7.58
C ASP A 186 0.99 -1.17 6.36
N ARG A 187 -0.33 -1.10 6.15
CA ARG A 187 -0.99 -1.78 5.03
C ARG A 187 -0.52 -1.29 3.66
N LEU A 188 -0.22 0.01 3.52
CA LEU A 188 0.32 0.59 2.29
C LEU A 188 1.78 0.17 2.08
N THR A 189 2.59 0.16 3.14
CA THR A 189 4.04 -0.04 3.05
C THR A 189 4.48 -1.50 2.97
N GLU A 190 3.69 -2.45 3.48
CA GLU A 190 3.98 -3.89 3.40
C GLU A 190 3.97 -4.44 1.95
N SER A 191 3.30 -3.73 1.05
CA SER A 191 3.14 -4.20 -0.34
C SER A 191 4.47 -4.21 -1.11
N PRO A 192 4.81 -5.32 -1.80
CA PRO A 192 5.95 -5.37 -2.71
C PRO A 192 5.90 -4.27 -3.78
N SER A 193 4.70 -3.90 -4.24
CA SER A 193 4.51 -2.85 -5.25
C SER A 193 4.92 -1.47 -4.73
N TYR A 194 4.70 -1.18 -3.45
CA TYR A 194 5.18 0.07 -2.85
C TYR A 194 6.70 0.08 -2.75
N ARG A 195 7.30 -0.99 -2.22
CA ARG A 195 8.76 -1.12 -2.08
C ARG A 195 9.47 -0.88 -3.41
N ARG A 196 9.03 -1.55 -4.49
CA ARG A 196 9.58 -1.35 -5.83
C ARG A 196 9.32 0.05 -6.40
N ALA A 197 8.16 0.65 -6.10
CA ALA A 197 7.90 2.04 -6.49
C ALA A 197 8.91 3.00 -5.84
N VAL A 198 9.17 2.84 -4.54
CA VAL A 198 10.17 3.63 -3.80
C VAL A 198 11.56 3.43 -4.39
N GLU A 199 12.00 2.18 -4.56
CA GLU A 199 13.31 1.86 -5.16
C GLU A 199 13.53 2.53 -6.52
N GLN A 200 12.52 2.52 -7.39
CA GLN A 200 12.62 3.03 -8.75
C GLN A 200 12.42 4.54 -8.86
N SER A 201 11.76 5.17 -7.88
CA SER A 201 11.55 6.62 -7.84
C SER A 201 12.79 7.39 -7.39
N ARG A 202 13.71 6.72 -6.69
CA ARG A 202 14.95 7.33 -6.23
C ARG A 202 15.85 7.60 -7.43
N SER A 203 16.42 8.80 -7.51
CA SER A 203 17.52 9.07 -8.44
C SER A 203 18.78 8.37 -7.91
N ILE A 204 18.83 7.06 -8.07
CA ILE A 204 20.00 6.27 -7.70
C ILE A 204 21.13 6.74 -8.62
N PRO A 205 22.30 7.16 -8.09
CA PRO A 205 23.46 7.42 -8.91
C PRO A 205 23.72 6.22 -9.83
N LEU A 206 23.96 6.46 -11.12
CA LEU A 206 24.04 5.41 -12.13
C LEU A 206 24.99 4.26 -11.73
N GLU A 207 26.08 4.60 -11.04
CA GLU A 207 27.06 3.65 -10.51
C GLU A 207 26.45 2.68 -9.48
N ILE A 208 25.67 3.17 -8.52
CA ILE A 208 24.98 2.33 -7.54
C ILE A 208 23.92 1.47 -8.23
N PHE A 209 23.18 2.03 -9.18
CA PHE A 209 22.19 1.27 -9.94
C PHE A 209 22.82 0.13 -10.73
N MET A 210 23.93 0.39 -11.44
CA MET A 210 24.65 -0.64 -12.19
C MET A 210 25.19 -1.72 -11.26
N LYS A 211 25.77 -1.33 -10.11
CA LYS A 211 26.30 -2.28 -9.13
C LYS A 211 25.18 -3.15 -8.52
N ARG A 212 24.01 -2.57 -8.23
CA ARG A 212 22.82 -3.35 -7.82
C ARG A 212 22.47 -4.42 -8.86
N LYS A 213 22.43 -4.07 -10.15
CA LYS A 213 22.09 -5.02 -11.22
C LYS A 213 23.11 -6.15 -11.36
N GLU A 214 24.39 -5.85 -11.19
CA GLU A 214 25.46 -6.86 -11.13
C GLU A 214 25.23 -7.80 -9.95
N ILE A 215 25.00 -7.26 -8.76
CA ILE A 215 24.78 -8.03 -7.54
C ILE A 215 23.53 -8.92 -7.64
N GLU A 216 22.42 -8.39 -8.16
CA GLU A 216 21.19 -9.15 -8.38
C GLU A 216 21.45 -10.36 -9.29
N GLY A 217 22.17 -10.17 -10.40
CA GLY A 217 22.51 -11.25 -11.33
C GLY A 217 23.45 -12.29 -10.70
N GLU A 218 24.43 -11.86 -9.92
CA GLU A 218 25.35 -12.76 -9.21
C GLU A 218 24.63 -13.57 -8.12
N LEU A 219 23.79 -12.94 -7.31
CA LEU A 219 22.97 -13.63 -6.29
C LEU A 219 22.02 -14.65 -6.93
N GLU A 220 21.33 -14.29 -8.02
CA GLU A 220 20.47 -15.24 -8.72
C GLU A 220 21.24 -16.45 -9.27
N ASN A 221 22.45 -16.22 -9.78
CA ASN A 221 23.31 -17.32 -10.24
C ASN A 221 23.76 -18.19 -9.07
N LYS A 222 24.16 -17.58 -7.94
CA LYS A 222 24.55 -18.32 -6.73
C LYS A 222 23.40 -19.13 -6.12
N LEU A 223 22.18 -18.60 -6.12
CA LEU A 223 21.00 -19.33 -5.65
C LEU A 223 20.72 -20.56 -6.54
N LYS A 224 20.89 -20.42 -7.85
CA LYS A 224 20.77 -21.53 -8.81
C LYS A 224 21.88 -22.57 -8.65
N GLU A 225 23.13 -22.13 -8.44
CA GLU A 225 24.28 -23.01 -8.19
C GLU A 225 24.11 -23.81 -6.89
N ALA A 226 23.63 -23.16 -5.84
CA ALA A 226 23.37 -23.79 -4.55
C ALA A 226 22.13 -24.72 -4.56
N GLY A 227 21.29 -24.65 -5.59
CA GLY A 227 20.01 -25.36 -5.63
C GLY A 227 19.04 -24.90 -4.54
N SER A 228 19.11 -23.62 -4.17
CA SER A 228 18.29 -23.03 -3.12
C SER A 228 16.83 -22.88 -3.60
N ASP A 229 15.88 -23.19 -2.72
CA ASP A 229 14.44 -22.98 -2.98
C ASP A 229 14.01 -21.51 -2.80
N PHE A 230 14.92 -20.67 -2.30
CA PHE A 230 14.67 -19.25 -2.05
C PHE A 230 15.01 -18.39 -3.27
N ASP A 231 14.30 -17.28 -3.43
CA ASP A 231 14.54 -16.32 -4.51
C ASP A 231 15.30 -15.08 -4.02
N LEU A 232 15.72 -14.25 -4.97
CA LEU A 232 16.41 -12.99 -4.71
C LEU A 232 15.55 -12.02 -3.87
N GLU A 233 14.22 -12.08 -4.01
CA GLU A 233 13.31 -11.19 -3.28
C GLU A 233 13.33 -11.50 -1.77
N TYR A 234 13.45 -12.78 -1.41
CA TYR A 234 13.62 -13.19 -0.02
C TYR A 234 14.90 -12.60 0.62
N ILE A 235 16.02 -12.63 -0.10
CA ILE A 235 17.28 -12.00 0.36
C ILE A 235 17.11 -10.50 0.55
N LYS A 236 16.51 -9.81 -0.45
CA LYS A 236 16.24 -8.37 -0.35
C LYS A 236 15.33 -8.04 0.81
N GLN A 237 14.36 -8.90 1.12
CA GLN A 237 13.50 -8.72 2.28
C GLN A 237 14.28 -8.83 3.60
N ILE A 238 15.16 -9.82 3.73
CA ILE A 238 16.00 -9.97 4.93
C ILE A 238 16.86 -8.72 5.15
N ILE A 239 17.49 -8.19 4.09
CA ILE A 239 18.29 -6.96 4.16
C ILE A 239 17.41 -5.76 4.50
N TYR A 240 16.25 -5.62 3.85
CA TYR A 240 15.37 -4.49 4.09
C TYR A 240 14.85 -4.48 5.52
N GLU A 241 14.41 -5.62 6.04
CA GLU A 241 13.81 -5.76 7.37
C GLU A 241 14.83 -5.96 8.50
N GLU A 242 16.13 -5.75 8.23
CA GLU A 242 17.19 -6.02 9.20
C GLU A 242 16.98 -5.29 10.54
N ASP A 243 17.20 -6.04 11.63
CA ASP A 243 17.12 -5.58 13.01
C ASP A 243 18.46 -5.75 13.76
N GLY A 244 19.53 -6.12 13.05
CA GLY A 244 20.83 -6.44 13.63
C GLY A 244 21.74 -7.31 12.76
N THR A 245 22.77 -7.90 13.39
CA THR A 245 23.83 -8.66 12.70
C THR A 245 23.45 -10.08 12.32
N ASP A 246 22.33 -10.59 12.86
CA ASP A 246 21.88 -11.96 12.62
C ASP A 246 21.37 -12.13 11.17
N SER A 247 20.77 -11.08 10.59
CA SER A 247 20.22 -11.10 9.23
C SER A 247 21.28 -11.40 8.14
N LEU A 248 22.53 -10.96 8.34
CA LEU A 248 23.62 -11.26 7.39
C LEU A 248 24.00 -12.75 7.44
N THR A 249 23.96 -13.34 8.65
CA THR A 249 24.19 -14.78 8.84
C THR A 249 23.07 -15.60 8.21
N ASP A 250 21.83 -15.15 8.35
CA ASP A 250 20.65 -15.80 7.74
C ASP A 250 20.79 -15.88 6.21
N ILE A 251 21.24 -14.79 5.57
CA ILE A 251 21.46 -14.77 4.12
C ILE A 251 22.57 -15.75 3.73
N ILE A 252 23.69 -15.78 4.46
CA ILE A 252 24.81 -16.69 4.17
C ILE A 252 24.36 -18.15 4.25
N MET A 253 23.52 -18.50 5.24
CA MET A 253 23.00 -19.85 5.40
C MET A 253 22.14 -20.31 4.21
N LEU A 254 21.58 -19.41 3.40
CA LEU A 254 20.81 -19.76 2.20
C LEU A 254 21.67 -20.38 1.09
N PHE A 255 22.99 -20.20 1.17
CA PHE A 255 23.97 -20.68 0.20
C PHE A 255 24.86 -21.80 0.75
N ASP A 256 24.71 -22.19 2.03
CA ASP A 256 25.54 -23.24 2.64
C ASP A 256 25.09 -24.64 2.16
N THR A 257 25.81 -25.17 1.18
CA THR A 257 25.62 -26.53 0.63
C THR A 257 26.55 -27.57 1.28
N GLY A 258 27.38 -27.16 2.27
CA GLY A 258 28.41 -28.01 2.87
C GLY A 258 29.63 -28.27 1.98
N GLN A 259 29.80 -27.52 0.88
CA GLN A 259 30.91 -27.66 -0.08
C GLN A 259 31.96 -26.55 0.10
N GLY A 260 33.13 -26.90 0.66
CA GLY A 260 34.40 -26.18 0.49
C GLY A 260 34.53 -24.76 1.11
N ALA A 261 35.77 -24.34 1.37
CA ALA A 261 36.08 -23.01 1.92
C ALA A 261 36.08 -21.89 0.86
N ASP A 262 36.32 -22.23 -0.41
CA ASP A 262 36.48 -21.26 -1.49
C ASP A 262 35.12 -20.71 -1.98
N GLU A 263 34.07 -21.55 -2.01
CA GLU A 263 32.70 -21.12 -2.37
C GLU A 263 32.10 -20.19 -1.32
N LEU A 264 32.44 -20.42 -0.04
CA LEU A 264 32.00 -19.56 1.06
C LEU A 264 32.56 -18.14 0.95
N GLN A 265 33.80 -17.99 0.45
CA GLN A 265 34.41 -16.68 0.31
C GLN A 265 33.74 -15.84 -0.79
N ASP A 266 33.41 -16.46 -1.93
CA ASP A 266 32.66 -15.80 -3.00
C ASP A 266 31.25 -15.39 -2.54
N VAL A 267 30.58 -16.25 -1.77
CA VAL A 267 29.26 -15.95 -1.19
C VAL A 267 29.34 -14.80 -0.20
N LEU A 268 30.35 -14.78 0.67
CA LEU A 268 30.53 -13.70 1.64
C LEU A 268 30.76 -12.35 0.95
N GLU A 269 31.53 -12.33 -0.13
CA GLU A 269 31.77 -11.11 -0.90
C GLU A 269 30.47 -10.57 -1.50
N ILE A 270 29.69 -11.42 -2.17
CA ILE A 270 28.45 -10.97 -2.81
C ILE A 270 27.36 -10.58 -1.81
N VAL A 271 27.27 -11.28 -0.67
CA VAL A 271 26.31 -10.93 0.40
C VAL A 271 26.71 -9.62 1.06
N ASN A 272 28.01 -9.37 1.26
CA ASN A 272 28.47 -8.10 1.78
C ASN A 272 28.23 -6.95 0.78
N ASP A 273 28.41 -7.20 -0.52
CA ASP A 273 28.05 -6.24 -1.57
C ASP A 273 26.54 -5.96 -1.56
N ALA A 274 25.70 -7.00 -1.49
CA ALA A 274 24.25 -6.85 -1.36
C ALA A 274 23.89 -6.03 -0.11
N TRP A 275 24.52 -6.29 1.03
CA TRP A 275 24.32 -5.52 2.25
C TRP A 275 24.67 -4.04 2.07
N ASN A 276 25.75 -3.71 1.37
CA ASN A 276 26.16 -2.31 1.19
C ASN A 276 25.36 -1.56 0.12
N TYR A 277 24.83 -2.28 -0.87
CA TYR A 277 24.19 -1.68 -2.04
C TYR A 277 22.67 -1.81 -2.04
N PHE A 278 22.05 -2.73 -1.31
CA PHE A 278 20.58 -2.82 -1.24
C PHE A 278 19.98 -1.94 -0.14
N PRO A 279 18.71 -1.50 -0.30
CA PRO A 279 17.97 -0.72 0.68
C PRO A 279 17.83 -1.36 2.07
N HIS A 280 17.91 -0.54 3.12
CA HIS A 280 17.64 -0.94 4.52
C HIS A 280 16.49 -0.12 5.09
N LYS A 281 15.59 -0.74 5.86
CA LYS A 281 14.48 -0.03 6.52
C LYS A 281 14.99 0.99 7.54
N ILE A 282 16.04 0.68 8.30
CA ILE A 282 16.63 1.60 9.28
C ILE A 282 17.26 2.85 8.66
N LEU A 283 17.59 2.78 7.36
CA LEU A 283 18.17 3.89 6.60
C LEU A 283 17.12 4.57 5.71
N ASP A 284 15.85 4.52 6.10
CA ASP A 284 14.72 5.07 5.34
C ASP A 284 14.70 4.55 3.89
N GLY A 285 15.03 3.26 3.71
CA GLY A 285 15.12 2.58 2.42
C GLY A 285 16.37 2.93 1.59
N LEU A 286 17.35 3.64 2.14
CA LEU A 286 18.64 3.86 1.49
C LEU A 286 19.57 2.66 1.73
N SER A 287 20.52 2.44 0.83
CA SER A 287 21.66 1.58 1.13
C SER A 287 22.77 2.34 1.85
N PRO A 288 23.66 1.66 2.58
CA PRO A 288 24.88 2.26 3.12
C PRO A 288 25.65 3.07 2.07
N ALA A 289 25.80 2.54 0.85
CA ALA A 289 26.46 3.24 -0.25
C ALA A 289 25.74 4.53 -0.66
N GLU A 290 24.40 4.53 -0.73
CA GLU A 290 23.62 5.74 -1.01
C GLU A 290 23.76 6.77 0.11
N ARG A 291 23.71 6.32 1.37
CA ARG A 291 23.82 7.19 2.54
C ARG A 291 25.19 7.87 2.63
N LEU A 292 26.26 7.16 2.27
CA LEU A 292 27.61 7.73 2.18
C LEU A 292 27.70 8.85 1.14
N LEU A 293 26.98 8.74 0.02
CA LEU A 293 26.94 9.79 -1.01
C LEU A 293 26.12 11.02 -0.58
N GLU A 294 25.13 10.86 0.30
CA GLU A 294 24.42 12.00 0.89
C GLU A 294 25.29 12.80 1.86
N TYR A 295 26.07 12.13 2.71
CA TYR A 295 27.00 12.82 3.64
C TYR A 295 28.20 13.48 2.94
N GLY A 296 28.52 13.06 1.71
CA GLY A 296 29.57 13.65 0.90
C GLY A 296 29.18 14.92 0.15
N ARG A 297 27.93 15.39 0.28
CA ARG A 297 27.39 16.61 -0.36
C ARG A 297 27.26 17.78 0.60
#